data_AF-A0A8J2WYX8-F1
#
_entry.id   AF-A0A8J2WYX8-F1
#
_cell.length_a   1.000
_cell.length_b   1.000
_cell.length_c   1.000
_cell.angle_alpha   90.00
_cell.angle_beta   90.00
_cell.angle_gamma   90.00
#
_symmetry.space_group_name_H-M   'P 1'
#
loop_
_entity.id
_entity.type
_entity.pdbx_description
1 polymer ?
#
loop_
_entity_poly.entity_id
_entity_poly.type
_entity_poly.pdbx_seq_one_letter_code
_entity_poly.pdbx_strand_id
1 'polypeptide(L)'
;MTDSNIYTAVAAWLSDSAAAEVTYGHISTWQTSGVTDMSYFMFREASSFNQQIGNWVVDNVTDMHRMFQGASSFNQPLGGWRVDKVTDMRYMFYVASSFDQDL
;
A
#
# COMPACT_ATOMS: atom_id res chain seq x y z
N MET A 1 1.19 -7.72 10.51
CA MET A 1 1.76 -6.36 10.43
C MET A 1 0.89 -5.42 11.24
N THR A 2 1.51 -4.37 11.76
CA THR A 2 0.93 -3.31 12.59
C THR A 2 1.46 -1.97 12.08
N ASP A 3 0.88 -0.86 12.54
CA ASP A 3 1.34 0.49 12.19
C ASP A 3 2.84 0.69 12.46
N SER A 4 3.35 0.04 13.51
CA SER A 4 4.77 0.12 13.90
C SER A 4 5.76 -0.55 12.94
N ASN A 5 5.33 -1.46 12.05
CA ASN A 5 6.26 -2.23 11.21
C ASN A 5 5.94 -2.23 9.72
N ILE A 6 4.69 -1.93 9.30
CA ILE A 6 4.35 -1.97 7.88
C ILE A 6 5.15 -0.96 7.07
N TYR A 7 5.37 0.25 7.60
CA TYR A 7 6.18 1.27 6.95
C TYR A 7 7.63 0.81 6.72
N THR A 8 8.26 0.19 7.71
CA THR A 8 9.62 -0.33 7.58
C THR A 8 9.68 -1.49 6.58
N ALA A 9 8.68 -2.36 6.56
CA ALA A 9 8.61 -3.45 5.59
C ALA A 9 8.45 -2.92 4.16
N VAL A 10 7.59 -1.93 3.94
CA VAL A 10 7.43 -1.29 2.63
C VAL A 10 8.70 -0.57 2.20
N ALA A 11 9.32 0.22 3.08
CA ALA A 11 10.56 0.90 2.78
C ALA A 11 11.68 -0.09 2.39
N ALA A 12 11.80 -1.20 3.13
CA ALA A 12 12.71 -2.28 2.79
C ALA A 12 12.39 -2.85 1.39
N TRP A 13 11.12 -3.16 1.12
CA TRP A 13 10.68 -3.71 -0.16
C TRP A 13 10.98 -2.79 -1.34
N LEU A 14 10.79 -1.48 -1.17
CA LEU A 14 11.08 -0.48 -2.21
C LEU A 14 12.58 -0.27 -2.43
N SER A 15 13.42 -0.54 -1.41
CA SER A 15 14.87 -0.42 -1.51
C SER A 15 15.56 -1.66 -2.08
N ASP A 16 15.13 -2.85 -1.65
CA ASP A 16 15.65 -4.15 -2.06
C ASP A 16 14.58 -5.21 -1.78
N SER A 17 13.79 -5.53 -2.80
CA SER A 17 12.69 -6.49 -2.66
C SER A 17 13.19 -7.90 -2.34
N ALA A 18 14.39 -8.28 -2.77
CA ALA A 18 14.96 -9.61 -2.48
C ALA A 18 15.32 -9.75 -1.00
N ALA A 19 15.97 -8.74 -0.42
CA ALA A 19 16.27 -8.71 1.01
C ALA A 19 15.00 -8.59 1.87
N ALA A 20 14.04 -7.78 1.43
CA ALA A 20 12.76 -7.63 2.11
C ALA A 20 11.95 -8.93 2.08
N GLU A 21 11.97 -9.69 0.99
CA GLU A 21 11.30 -10.99 0.88
C GLU A 21 11.85 -12.01 1.88
N VAL A 22 13.16 -12.02 2.12
CA VAL A 22 13.78 -12.87 3.15
C VAL A 22 13.31 -12.50 4.56
N THR A 23 13.09 -11.21 4.81
CA THR A 23 12.78 -10.68 6.16
C THR A 23 11.29 -10.71 6.49
N TYR A 24 10.45 -10.33 5.52
CA TYR A 24 9.01 -10.09 5.71
C TYR A 24 8.13 -11.03 4.87
N GLY A 25 8.73 -11.84 3.99
CA GLY A 25 8.00 -12.57 2.95
C GLY A 25 7.61 -11.67 1.78
N HIS A 26 7.10 -12.29 0.70
CA HIS A 26 6.64 -11.57 -0.48
C HIS A 26 5.49 -10.60 -0.12
N ILE A 27 5.54 -9.38 -0.66
CA ILE A 27 4.60 -8.30 -0.29
C ILE A 27 3.12 -8.66 -0.45
N SER A 28 2.78 -9.50 -1.42
CA SER A 28 1.40 -9.96 -1.67
C SER A 28 0.83 -10.87 -0.57
N THR A 29 1.67 -11.36 0.36
CA THR A 29 1.30 -12.31 1.42
C THR A 29 1.23 -11.70 2.81
N TRP A 30 1.59 -10.42 2.94
CA TRP A 30 1.63 -9.73 4.23
C TRP A 30 0.25 -9.69 4.89
N GLN A 31 0.20 -10.07 6.16
CA GLN A 31 -1.02 -10.01 6.98
C GLN A 31 -1.16 -8.60 7.57
N THR A 32 -2.03 -7.77 7.00
CA THR A 32 -2.17 -6.33 7.35
C THR A 32 -3.33 -6.01 8.28
N SER A 33 -4.05 -7.00 8.81
CA SER A 33 -5.27 -6.80 9.62
C SER A 33 -5.08 -5.98 10.91
N GLY A 34 -3.85 -5.84 11.39
CA GLY A 34 -3.50 -5.04 12.56
C GLY A 34 -3.05 -3.60 12.25
N VAL A 35 -3.19 -3.15 11.01
CA VAL A 35 -2.82 -1.80 10.55
C VAL A 35 -4.06 -0.91 10.56
N THR A 36 -3.92 0.30 11.10
CA THR A 36 -4.97 1.33 11.16
C THR A 36 -4.61 2.56 10.33
N ASP A 37 -3.33 2.79 10.07
CA ASP A 37 -2.82 3.92 9.31
C ASP A 37 -1.95 3.43 8.13
N MET A 38 -2.46 3.58 6.90
CA MET A 38 -1.75 3.30 5.66
C MET A 38 -1.39 4.59 4.90
N SER A 39 -1.34 5.71 5.61
CA SER A 39 -1.12 7.02 5.03
C SER A 39 0.37 7.28 4.73
N TYR A 40 0.77 8.53 4.94
CA TYR A 40 1.96 9.19 4.45
C TYR A 40 3.23 8.31 4.38
N PHE A 41 3.81 8.23 3.18
CA PHE A 41 5.06 7.52 2.80
C PHE A 41 4.99 6.04 2.44
N MET A 42 3.87 5.31 2.55
CA MET A 42 3.87 3.88 2.17
C MET A 42 4.37 3.66 0.73
N PHE A 43 3.70 4.19 -0.30
CA PHE A 43 4.14 4.06 -1.70
C PHE A 43 4.31 5.41 -2.38
N ARG A 44 4.54 6.47 -1.59
CA ARG A 44 4.69 7.82 -2.11
C ARG A 44 5.95 7.95 -2.96
N GLU A 45 5.80 8.45 -4.18
CA GLU A 45 6.82 8.57 -5.23
C GLU A 45 7.48 7.23 -5.63
N ALA A 46 6.86 6.10 -5.30
CA ALA A 46 7.33 4.78 -5.72
C ALA A 46 6.97 4.53 -7.20
N SER A 47 7.58 5.30 -8.10
CA SER A 47 7.20 5.39 -9.52
C SER A 47 7.21 4.05 -10.26
N SER A 48 8.06 3.12 -9.85
CA SER A 48 8.18 1.76 -10.41
C SER A 48 7.34 0.69 -9.68
N PHE A 49 6.64 1.05 -8.60
CA PHE A 49 5.86 0.09 -7.82
C PHE A 49 4.61 -0.35 -8.59
N ASN A 50 4.45 -1.67 -8.79
CA ASN A 50 3.29 -2.26 -9.47
C ASN A 50 3.01 -3.69 -8.97
N GLN A 51 3.23 -3.96 -7.69
CA GLN A 51 3.06 -5.30 -7.11
C GLN A 51 1.60 -5.54 -6.70
N GLN A 52 1.14 -6.78 -6.82
CA GLN A 52 -0.22 -7.16 -6.45
C GLN A 52 -0.41 -7.16 -4.93
N ILE A 53 -1.20 -6.21 -4.43
CA ILE A 53 -1.51 -6.02 -2.99
C ILE A 53 -3.02 -6.06 -2.70
N GLY A 54 -3.84 -6.44 -3.68
CA GLY A 54 -5.29 -6.55 -3.52
C GLY A 54 -5.74 -7.57 -2.46
N ASN A 55 -4.85 -8.48 -2.03
CA ASN A 55 -5.11 -9.46 -0.97
C ASN A 55 -4.89 -8.90 0.44
N TRP A 56 -4.41 -7.66 0.59
CA TRP A 56 -4.24 -7.05 1.89
C TRP A 56 -5.60 -6.84 2.58
N VAL A 57 -5.61 -7.09 3.89
CA VAL A 57 -6.77 -6.87 4.75
C VAL A 57 -6.68 -5.44 5.29
N VAL A 58 -7.57 -4.56 4.84
CA VAL A 58 -7.58 -3.12 5.17
C VAL A 58 -8.82 -2.68 5.96
N ASP A 59 -9.58 -3.64 6.50
CA ASP A 59 -10.87 -3.42 7.17
C ASP A 59 -10.79 -2.61 8.47
N ASN A 60 -9.59 -2.43 9.03
CA ASN A 60 -9.32 -1.60 10.20
C ASN A 60 -8.63 -0.27 9.88
N VAL A 61 -8.32 -0.02 8.61
CA VAL A 61 -7.63 1.20 8.19
C VAL A 61 -8.58 2.40 8.23
N THR A 62 -8.13 3.49 8.84
CA THR A 62 -8.87 4.74 8.95
C THR A 62 -8.28 5.88 8.12
N ASP A 63 -7.02 5.77 7.70
CA ASP A 63 -6.30 6.78 6.92
C ASP A 63 -5.50 6.13 5.77
N MET A 64 -5.73 6.60 4.54
CA MET A 64 -5.02 6.23 3.31
C MET A 64 -4.51 7.48 2.54
N HIS A 65 -4.41 8.62 3.23
CA HIS A 65 -3.97 9.87 2.64
C HIS A 65 -2.60 9.72 1.95
N ARG A 66 -2.55 10.08 0.65
CA ARG A 66 -1.34 10.03 -0.20
C ARG A 66 -0.65 8.66 -0.32
N MET A 67 -1.31 7.55 0.01
CA MET A 67 -0.69 6.20 0.03
C MET A 67 0.07 5.87 -1.28
N PHE A 68 -0.52 6.13 -2.45
CA PHE A 68 0.05 5.90 -3.78
C PHE A 68 0.37 7.19 -4.54
N GLN A 69 0.54 8.32 -3.84
CA GLN A 69 0.85 9.59 -4.51
C GLN A 69 2.15 9.43 -5.34
N GLY A 70 2.11 9.70 -6.64
CA GLY A 70 3.27 9.59 -7.53
C GLY A 70 3.74 8.16 -7.84
N ALA A 71 2.99 7.12 -7.45
CA ALA A 71 3.24 5.74 -7.85
C ALA A 71 2.80 5.51 -9.31
N SER A 72 3.50 6.16 -10.25
CA SER A 72 3.06 6.33 -11.64
C SER A 72 2.82 5.04 -12.42
N SER A 73 3.48 3.93 -12.05
CA SER A 73 3.32 2.63 -12.72
C SER A 73 2.29 1.72 -12.06
N PHE A 74 1.72 2.11 -10.92
CA PHE A 74 0.80 1.26 -10.17
C PHE A 74 -0.55 1.14 -10.89
N ASN A 75 -0.95 -0.08 -11.24
CA ASN A 75 -2.24 -0.37 -11.86
C ASN A 75 -2.74 -1.79 -11.51
N GLN A 76 -2.61 -2.17 -10.24
CA GLN A 76 -3.09 -3.46 -9.76
C GLN A 76 -4.49 -3.34 -9.16
N PRO A 77 -5.37 -4.35 -9.33
CA PRO A 77 -6.73 -4.30 -8.83
C PRO A 77 -6.76 -4.24 -7.29
N LEU A 78 -7.63 -3.38 -6.76
CA LEU A 78 -7.83 -3.17 -5.32
C LEU A 78 -9.26 -3.47 -4.84
N GLY A 79 -10.18 -3.88 -5.72
CA GLY A 79 -11.61 -4.07 -5.40
C GLY A 79 -11.96 -5.13 -4.34
N GLY A 80 -10.98 -5.82 -3.77
CA GLY A 80 -11.15 -6.64 -2.57
C GLY A 80 -11.04 -5.85 -1.25
N TRP A 81 -10.61 -4.59 -1.31
CA TRP A 81 -10.39 -3.75 -0.14
C TRP A 81 -11.71 -3.25 0.43
N ARG A 82 -11.93 -3.56 1.71
CA ARG A 82 -13.07 -3.04 2.47
C ARG A 82 -12.69 -1.75 3.14
N VAL A 83 -13.03 -0.63 2.50
CA VAL A 83 -12.63 0.71 2.92
C VAL A 83 -13.69 1.45 3.74
N ASP A 84 -14.65 0.72 4.31
CA ASP A 84 -15.81 1.29 5.02
C ASP A 84 -15.45 2.12 6.27
N LYS A 85 -14.26 1.91 6.85
CA LYS A 85 -13.76 2.68 8.00
C LYS A 85 -12.80 3.82 7.63
N VAL A 86 -12.43 3.96 6.36
CA VAL A 86 -11.46 4.98 5.94
C VAL A 86 -12.14 6.34 5.96
N THR A 87 -11.53 7.28 6.69
CA THR A 87 -12.05 8.65 6.86
C THR A 87 -11.26 9.66 6.03
N ASP A 88 -10.04 9.31 5.60
CA ASP A 88 -9.21 10.15 4.74
C ASP A 88 -8.59 9.34 3.59
N MET A 89 -8.97 9.68 2.36
CA MET A 89 -8.37 9.17 1.11
C MET A 89 -7.83 10.30 0.22
N ARG A 90 -7.69 11.52 0.77
CA ARG A 90 -7.29 12.67 -0.02
C ARG A 90 -5.93 12.39 -0.67
N TYR A 91 -5.82 12.70 -1.96
CA TYR A 91 -4.62 12.52 -2.75
C TYR A 91 -4.06 11.08 -2.81
N MET A 92 -4.83 10.05 -2.44
CA MET A 92 -4.38 8.66 -2.41
C MET A 92 -3.69 8.23 -3.71
N PHE A 93 -4.27 8.60 -4.86
CA PHE A 93 -3.74 8.33 -6.21
C PHE A 93 -3.28 9.60 -6.95
N TYR A 94 -2.98 10.69 -6.24
CA TYR A 94 -2.55 11.92 -6.91
C TYR A 94 -1.25 11.68 -7.69
N VAL A 95 -1.27 11.95 -9.00
CA VAL A 95 -0.12 11.70 -9.91
C VAL A 95 0.21 10.20 -10.10
N ALA A 96 -0.65 9.27 -9.67
CA ALA A 96 -0.56 7.85 -10.03
C ALA A 96 -1.16 7.63 -11.44
N SER A 97 -0.45 8.09 -12.47
CA SER A 97 -0.99 8.27 -13.83
C SER A 97 -1.49 6.99 -14.52
N SER A 98 -1.02 5.81 -14.13
CA SER A 98 -1.43 4.54 -14.75
C SER A 98 -2.61 3.87 -14.03
N PHE A 99 -3.06 4.38 -12.89
CA PHE A 99 -4.11 3.73 -12.11
C PHE A 99 -5.48 3.90 -12.77
N ASP A 100 -6.11 2.79 -13.16
CA ASP A 100 -7.39 2.73 -13.85
C ASP A 100 -8.25 1.55 -13.35
N GLN A 101 -8.21 1.29 -12.04
CA GLN A 101 -8.92 0.18 -11.40
C GLN A 101 -10.07 0.68 -10.52
N ASP A 102 -11.09 -0.16 -10.36
CA ASP A 102 -12.17 0.06 -9.40
C ASP A 102 -11.68 -0.03 -7.95
N LEU A 103 -12.35 0.72 -7.06
CA LEU A 103 -12.13 0.79 -5.61
C LEU A 103 -13.37 0.35 -4.84
#